data_AF-A0A7V3LX69-F1
#
_entry.id   AF-A0A7V3LX69-F1
#
_cell.length_a   1.000
_cell.length_b   1.000
_cell.length_c   1.000
_cell.angle_alpha   90.00
_cell.angle_beta   90.00
_cell.angle_gamma   90.00
#
_symmetry.space_group_name_H-M   'P 1'
#
loop_
_entity.id
_entity.type
_entity.pdbx_description
1 polymer ?
#
loop_
_entity_poly.entity_id
_entity_poly.type
_entity_poly.pdbx_seq_one_letter_code
_entity_poly.pdbx_strand_id
1 'polypeptide(L)'
;MTRRLPQWTQLAALAVFILALGYLAWLGWGLLPGNQKAEDGFNGERALSWAQAQCELGPRPAGSEEAVMAGDMIIKQLDDLGWTTRVQKFDYEGVPLRNIVAMTG
;
A
#
# COMPACT_ATOMS: atom_id res chain seq x y z
N MET A 1 35.89 -22.23 -40.51
CA MET A 1 35.48 -21.08 -41.35
C MET A 1 34.34 -20.34 -40.65
N THR A 2 34.61 -19.27 -39.91
CA THR A 2 33.57 -18.40 -39.34
C THR A 2 33.17 -17.38 -40.41
N ARG A 3 31.97 -17.52 -40.98
CA ARG A 3 31.41 -16.51 -41.90
C ARG A 3 31.19 -15.23 -41.10
N ARG A 4 32.07 -14.23 -41.29
CA ARG A 4 31.84 -12.88 -40.77
C ARG A 4 30.64 -12.30 -41.50
N LEU A 5 29.57 -12.04 -40.75
CA LEU A 5 28.39 -11.39 -41.28
C LEU A 5 28.76 -9.97 -41.77
N PRO A 6 28.15 -9.48 -42.85
CA PRO A 6 28.45 -8.16 -43.40
C PRO A 6 27.97 -7.07 -42.44
N GLN A 7 28.75 -5.99 -42.29
CA GLN A 7 28.56 -4.96 -41.25
C GLN A 7 27.14 -4.36 -41.21
N TRP A 8 26.46 -4.24 -42.35
CA TRP A 8 25.09 -3.73 -42.42
C TRP A 8 24.07 -4.61 -41.68
N THR A 9 24.29 -5.93 -41.60
CA THR A 9 23.42 -6.85 -40.84
C THR A 9 23.55 -6.62 -39.34
N GLN A 10 24.75 -6.30 -38.86
CA GLN A 10 25.00 -5.98 -37.46
C GLN A 10 24.35 -4.65 -37.08
N LEU A 11 24.42 -3.65 -37.97
CA LEU A 11 23.76 -2.36 -37.79
C LEU A 11 22.23 -2.49 -37.80
N ALA A 12 21.67 -3.28 -38.72
CA ALA A 12 20.23 -3.54 -38.78
C ALA A 12 19.72 -4.29 -37.53
N ALA A 13 20.45 -5.32 -37.08
CA ALA A 13 20.12 -6.04 -35.86
C ALA A 13 20.18 -5.13 -34.63
N LEU A 14 21.18 -4.24 -34.54
CA LEU A 14 21.31 -3.27 -33.47
C LEU A 14 20.14 -2.27 -33.47
N ALA A 15 19.73 -1.77 -34.63
CA ALA A 15 18.60 -0.86 -34.76
C ALA A 15 17.29 -1.50 -34.30
N VAL A 16 17.02 -2.74 -34.72
CA VAL A 16 15.84 -3.50 -34.28
C VAL A 16 15.88 -3.73 -32.76
N PHE A 17 17.04 -4.06 -32.21
CA PHE A 17 17.20 -4.26 -30.77
C PHE A 17 16.89 -2.98 -29.97
N ILE A 18 17.39 -1.82 -30.41
CA ILE A 18 17.10 -0.53 -29.77
C ILE A 18 15.61 -0.19 -29.84
N LEU A 19 14.98 -0.42 -31.00
CA LEU A 19 13.54 -0.20 -31.16
C LEU A 19 12.71 -1.12 -30.26
N ALA A 20 13.10 -2.39 -30.12
CA ALA A 20 12.45 -3.33 -29.23
C ALA A 20 12.58 -2.90 -27.76
N LEU A 21 13.77 -2.45 -27.34
CA LEU A 21 13.96 -1.91 -25.98
C LEU A 21 13.12 -0.67 -25.73
N GLY A 22 13.06 0.27 -26.69
CA GLY A 22 12.23 1.46 -26.59
C GLY A 22 10.73 1.13 -26.51
N TYR A 23 10.27 0.18 -27.33
CA TYR A 23 8.88 -0.29 -27.32
C TYR A 23 8.51 -0.97 -26.00
N LEU A 24 9.39 -1.83 -25.47
CA LEU A 24 9.19 -2.49 -24.18
C LEU A 24 9.21 -1.49 -23.02
N ALA A 25 10.11 -0.50 -23.04
CA ALA A 25 10.14 0.57 -22.05
C ALA A 25 8.84 1.40 -22.09
N TRP A 26 8.33 1.71 -23.28
CA TRP A 26 7.07 2.42 -23.47
C TRP A 26 5.86 1.61 -22.96
N LEU A 27 5.78 0.30 -23.25
CA LEU A 27 4.76 -0.59 -22.70
C LEU A 27 4.83 -0.69 -21.17
N GLY A 28 6.05 -0.76 -20.62
CA GLY A 28 6.28 -0.88 -19.18
C GLY A 28 6.03 0.42 -18.40
N TRP A 29 6.04 1.58 -19.06
CA TRP A 29 5.92 2.87 -18.40
C TRP A 29 4.60 3.03 -17.61
N GLY A 30 3.49 2.45 -18.10
CA GLY A 30 2.19 2.47 -17.40
C GLY A 30 2.02 1.38 -16.33
N LEU A 31 2.94 0.42 -16.27
CA LEU A 31 2.94 -0.68 -15.30
C LEU A 31 3.87 -0.42 -14.10
N LEU A 32 4.72 0.60 -14.19
CA LEU A 32 5.46 1.07 -13.03
C LEU A 32 4.42 1.53 -11.99
N PRO A 33 4.49 1.04 -10.73
CA PRO A 33 3.64 1.55 -9.69
C PRO A 33 3.83 3.05 -9.68
N GLY A 34 2.77 3.79 -10.04
CA GLY A 34 2.78 5.23 -9.93
C GLY A 34 3.23 5.54 -8.52
N ASN A 35 4.18 6.46 -8.38
CA ASN A 35 4.43 7.08 -7.10
C ASN A 35 3.11 7.77 -6.75
N GLN A 36 2.21 7.05 -6.06
CA GLN A 36 1.04 7.63 -5.45
C GLN A 36 1.64 8.62 -4.47
N LYS A 37 1.76 9.87 -4.91
CA LYS A 37 2.03 10.96 -4.00
C LYS A 37 0.98 10.79 -2.92
N ALA A 38 1.43 10.39 -1.73
CA ALA A 38 0.66 10.60 -0.54
C ALA A 38 0.18 12.05 -0.64
N GLU A 39 -1.12 12.27 -0.53
CA GLU A 39 -1.61 13.65 -0.56
C GLU A 39 -0.80 14.42 0.47
N ASP A 40 -0.05 15.42 0.00
CA ASP A 40 0.86 16.22 0.83
C ASP A 40 0.00 17.09 1.75
N GLY A 41 -0.53 16.51 2.82
CA GLY A 41 -1.35 17.20 3.81
C GLY A 41 -2.53 16.40 4.36
N PHE A 42 -3.23 17.04 5.29
CA PHE A 42 -4.45 16.52 5.88
C PHE A 42 -5.62 16.64 4.88
N ASN A 43 -6.40 15.56 4.75
CA ASN A 43 -7.63 15.52 3.94
C ASN A 43 -8.84 15.33 4.88
N GLY A 44 -9.69 16.35 4.97
CA GLY A 44 -10.81 16.39 5.91
C GLY A 44 -11.93 15.42 5.55
N GLU A 45 -12.20 15.26 4.26
CA GLU A 45 -13.21 14.34 3.73
C GLU A 45 -12.85 12.89 4.03
N ARG A 46 -11.57 12.52 3.84
CA ARG A 46 -11.04 11.20 4.21
C ARG A 46 -11.09 10.99 5.73
N ALA A 47 -10.76 12.01 6.53
CA ALA A 47 -10.84 11.90 7.98
C ALA A 47 -12.29 11.70 8.47
N LEU A 48 -13.25 12.42 7.88
CA LEU A 48 -14.66 12.30 8.21
C LEU A 48 -15.21 10.92 7.84
N SER A 49 -14.86 10.37 6.68
CA SER A 49 -15.32 9.03 6.28
C SER A 49 -14.84 7.93 7.23
N TRP A 50 -13.61 8.02 7.73
CA TRP A 50 -13.10 7.10 8.76
C TRP A 50 -13.84 7.21 10.09
N ALA A 51 -14.23 8.43 10.49
CA ALA A 51 -15.03 8.64 11.69
C ALA A 51 -16.44 8.05 11.53
N GLN A 52 -17.07 8.27 10.37
CA GLN A 52 -18.39 7.72 10.05
C GLN A 52 -18.38 6.19 10.04
N ALA A 53 -17.40 5.57 9.37
CA ALA A 53 -17.25 4.11 9.34
C ALA A 53 -17.14 3.50 10.75
N GLN A 54 -16.46 4.18 11.68
CA GLN A 54 -16.42 3.75 13.09
C GLN A 54 -17.76 3.89 13.80
N CYS A 55 -18.53 4.93 13.51
CA CYS A 55 -19.87 5.13 14.08
C CYS A 55 -20.89 4.12 13.53
N GLU A 56 -20.75 3.71 12.27
CA GLU A 56 -21.60 2.73 11.60
C GLU A 56 -21.51 1.32 12.22
N LEU A 57 -20.39 1.01 12.88
CA LEU A 57 -20.26 -0.21 13.68
C LEU A 57 -21.19 -0.24 14.90
N GLY A 58 -21.65 0.93 15.36
CA GLY A 58 -22.42 1.08 16.59
C GLY A 58 -21.60 1.60 17.78
N PRO A 59 -22.21 1.73 18.97
CA PRO A 59 -21.51 2.13 20.18
C PRO A 59 -20.37 1.16 20.53
N ARG A 60 -19.22 1.69 20.98
CA ARG A 60 -18.01 0.90 21.28
C ARG A 60 -17.64 0.95 22.76
N PRO A 61 -18.51 0.51 23.69
CA PRO A 61 -18.12 0.38 25.08
C PRO A 61 -16.97 -0.63 25.21
N ALA A 62 -16.17 -0.46 26.26
CA ALA A 62 -15.03 -1.31 26.52
C ALA A 62 -15.45 -2.79 26.63
N GLY A 63 -14.75 -3.67 25.90
CA GLY A 63 -15.04 -5.12 25.85
C GLY A 63 -16.17 -5.53 24.90
N SER A 64 -16.83 -4.60 24.20
CA SER A 64 -17.86 -4.94 23.21
C SER A 64 -17.30 -5.49 21.90
N GLU A 65 -18.14 -6.17 21.14
CA GLU A 65 -17.77 -6.71 19.82
C GLU A 65 -17.48 -5.58 18.82
N GLU A 66 -18.24 -4.49 18.86
CA GLU A 66 -18.04 -3.30 18.02
C GLU A 66 -16.70 -2.62 18.31
N ALA A 67 -16.25 -2.60 19.57
CA ALA A 67 -14.92 -2.11 19.93
C ALA A 67 -13.80 -3.00 19.34
N VAL A 68 -14.03 -4.31 19.27
CA VAL A 68 -13.13 -5.25 18.58
C VAL A 68 -13.16 -4.99 17.08
N MET A 69 -14.32 -4.90 16.44
CA MET A 69 -14.40 -4.63 15.00
C MET A 69 -13.72 -3.31 14.62
N ALA A 70 -13.90 -2.26 15.42
CA ALA A 70 -13.27 -0.97 15.18
C ALA A 70 -11.75 -1.03 15.29
N GLY A 71 -11.22 -1.72 16.31
CA GLY A 71 -9.78 -1.88 16.45
C GLY A 71 -9.18 -2.73 15.32
N ASP A 72 -9.89 -3.73 14.80
CA ASP A 72 -9.42 -4.57 13.70
C ASP A 72 -9.38 -3.77 12.39
N MET A 73 -10.37 -2.92 12.15
CA MET A 73 -10.38 -1.95 11.06
C MET A 73 -9.19 -0.99 11.14
N ILE A 74 -8.87 -0.47 12.34
CA ILE A 74 -7.72 0.43 12.55
C ILE A 74 -6.41 -0.31 12.26
N ILE A 75 -6.21 -1.51 12.81
CA ILE A 75 -5.01 -2.33 12.58
C ILE A 75 -4.83 -2.58 11.08
N LYS A 76 -5.91 -3.02 10.40
CA LYS A 76 -5.86 -3.26 8.96
C LYS A 76 -5.40 -2.02 8.19
N GLN A 77 -5.96 -0.86 8.49
CA GLN A 77 -5.60 0.38 7.80
C GLN A 77 -4.14 0.78 8.06
N LEU A 78 -3.65 0.60 9.29
CA LEU A 78 -2.25 0.88 9.63
C LEU A 78 -1.29 -0.07 8.89
N ASP A 79 -1.65 -1.35 8.80
CA ASP A 79 -0.87 -2.35 8.07
C ASP A 79 -0.86 -2.06 6.56
N ASP A 80 -2.01 -1.65 5.98
CA ASP A 80 -2.12 -1.21 4.59
C ASP A 80 -1.25 0.04 4.31
N LEU A 81 -1.06 0.91 5.31
CA LEU A 81 -0.16 2.06 5.26
C LEU A 81 1.32 1.69 5.47
N GLY A 82 1.63 0.42 5.75
CA GLY A 82 2.99 -0.07 6.01
C GLY A 82 3.53 0.28 7.40
N TRP A 83 2.66 0.64 8.35
CA TRP A 83 3.08 0.96 9.71
C TRP A 83 3.37 -0.32 10.50
N THR A 84 4.29 -0.24 11.46
CA THR A 84 4.51 -1.33 12.40
C THR A 84 3.49 -1.23 13.53
N THR A 85 2.58 -2.20 13.62
CA THR A 85 1.50 -2.21 14.62
C THR A 85 1.80 -3.19 15.76
N ARG A 86 1.59 -2.77 17.01
CA ARG A 86 1.65 -3.61 18.21
C ARG A 86 0.34 -3.54 19.00
N VAL A 87 -0.26 -4.69 19.25
CA VAL A 87 -1.44 -4.84 20.11
C VAL A 87 -0.99 -5.23 21.52
N GLN A 88 -1.44 -4.49 22.54
CA GLN A 88 -1.19 -4.79 23.94
C GLN A 88 -2.51 -5.19 24.60
N LYS A 89 -2.71 -6.48 24.85
CA LYS A 89 -3.92 -7.01 25.50
C LYS A 89 -3.74 -7.01 27.02
N PHE A 90 -4.79 -6.65 27.74
CA PHE A 90 -4.83 -6.65 29.21
C PHE A 90 -6.26 -6.69 29.71
N ASP A 91 -6.47 -7.15 30.94
CA ASP A 91 -7.77 -7.12 31.60
C ASP A 91 -7.83 -5.97 32.61
N TYR A 92 -8.95 -5.25 32.66
CA TYR A 92 -9.20 -4.21 33.65
C TYR A 92 -10.63 -4.34 34.18
N GLU A 93 -10.78 -4.49 35.50
CA GLU A 93 -12.08 -4.71 36.16
C GLU A 93 -12.92 -5.85 35.54
N GLY A 94 -12.24 -6.91 35.07
CA GLY A 94 -12.89 -8.06 34.43
C GLY A 94 -13.30 -7.85 32.97
N VAL A 95 -12.95 -6.70 32.39
CA VAL A 95 -13.19 -6.38 30.98
C VAL A 95 -11.90 -6.59 30.17
N PRO A 96 -11.91 -7.39 29.10
CA PRO A 96 -10.75 -7.57 28.23
C PRO A 96 -10.56 -6.33 27.35
N LEU A 97 -9.39 -5.71 27.44
CA LEU A 97 -9.02 -4.49 26.74
C LEU A 97 -7.81 -4.70 25.84
N ARG A 98 -7.63 -3.76 24.90
CA ARG A 98 -6.42 -3.69 24.10
C ARG A 98 -6.05 -2.26 23.75
N ASN A 99 -4.76 -1.96 23.85
CA ASN A 99 -4.18 -0.78 23.22
C ASN A 99 -3.64 -1.15 21.84
N ILE A 100 -3.77 -0.25 20.87
CA ILE A 100 -3.18 -0.36 19.54
C ILE A 100 -2.12 0.74 19.44
N VAL A 101 -0.85 0.33 19.31
CA VAL A 101 0.28 1.25 19.17
C VAL A 101 0.88 1.05 17.79
N ALA A 102 0.89 2.11 16.98
CA ALA A 102 1.40 2.06 15.62
C ALA A 102 2.60 3.02 15.48
N MET A 103 3.61 2.58 14.74
CA MET A 103 4.85 3.31 14.54
C MET A 103 5.15 3.43 13.06
N THR A 104 5.49 4.64 12.64
CA THR A 104 6.04 4.98 11.32
C THR A 104 7.26 5.86 11.54
N GLY A 105 8.26 5.73 10.66
CA GLY A 105 9.53 6.48 10.73
C GLY A 105 9.90 7.00 9.36
#